data_AF-A0A914UAT6-F1
#
_entry.id   AF-A0A914UAT6-F1
#
_cell.length_a   1.000
_cell.length_b   1.000
_cell.length_c   1.000
_cell.angle_alpha   90.00
_cell.angle_beta   90.00
_cell.angle_gamma   90.00
#
_symmetry.space_group_name_H-M   'P 1'
#
loop_
_entity.id
_entity.type
_entity.pdbx_description
1 polymer ?
#
loop_
_entity_poly.entity_id
_entity_poly.type
_entity_poly.pdbx_seq_one_letter_code
_entity_poly.pdbx_strand_id
1 'polypeptide(L)'
;TISSVRCSAAGQCSTGQTCSNGLCCQTTNNEWQFACGGLAAIASCTNNQCQQGFSCTPSNYCCECPVGRSSGRCNNGVCPSGFTCQANGYCCASCPGNVTPYGACRNGACGGGATCRAGNICCL
;
A
#
# COMPACT_ATOMS: atom_id res chain seq x y z
N THR A 1 -18.03 4.76 11.15
CA THR A 1 -18.04 6.06 10.43
C THR A 1 -16.68 6.28 9.81
N ILE A 2 -16.63 6.54 8.51
CA ILE A 2 -15.39 6.68 7.74
C ILE A 2 -14.73 8.00 8.12
N SER A 3 -13.50 7.97 8.64
CA SER A 3 -12.78 9.22 8.90
C SER A 3 -12.17 9.74 7.59
N SER A 4 -12.27 11.06 7.37
CA SER A 4 -11.70 11.80 6.24
C SER A 4 -10.23 12.18 6.47
N VAL A 5 -9.61 11.66 7.53
CA VAL A 5 -8.24 12.01 7.93
C VAL A 5 -7.26 11.20 7.10
N ARG A 6 -6.40 11.88 6.35
CA ARG A 6 -5.28 11.25 5.65
C ARG A 6 -4.17 10.92 6.62
N CYS A 7 -3.46 9.83 6.33
CA CYS A 7 -2.32 9.41 7.13
C CYS A 7 -1.25 8.78 6.23
N SER A 8 0.00 9.05 6.56
CA SER A 8 1.23 8.44 6.06
C SER A 8 1.95 7.64 7.15
N ALA A 9 1.46 7.67 8.40
CA ALA A 9 1.98 6.91 9.53
C ALA A 9 0.87 6.56 10.53
N ALA A 10 1.02 5.43 11.25
CA ALA A 10 0.04 4.96 12.23
C ALA A 10 -0.30 6.01 13.32
N GLY A 11 0.69 6.82 13.74
CA GLY A 11 0.51 7.85 14.77
C GLY A 11 -0.29 9.08 14.34
N GLN A 12 -0.70 9.19 13.07
CA GLN A 12 -1.49 10.32 12.57
C GLN A 12 -3.00 10.13 12.71
N CYS A 13 -3.44 8.96 13.19
CA CYS A 13 -4.83 8.61 13.38
C CYS A 13 -5.26 8.72 14.85
N SER A 14 -6.55 8.97 15.08
CA SER A 14 -7.08 9.06 16.45
C SER A 14 -7.02 7.70 17.16
N THR A 15 -7.09 7.69 18.49
CA THR A 15 -7.11 6.45 19.29
C THR A 15 -8.24 5.52 18.82
N GLY A 16 -7.91 4.24 18.55
CA GLY A 16 -8.85 3.27 17.97
C GLY A 16 -8.99 3.32 16.44
N GLN A 17 -8.11 4.08 15.77
CA GLN A 17 -7.98 4.10 14.32
C GLN A 17 -6.58 3.66 13.89
N THR A 18 -6.52 2.87 12.83
CA THR A 18 -5.27 2.50 12.15
C THR A 18 -5.19 3.28 10.86
N CYS A 19 -3.99 3.80 10.56
CA CYS A 19 -3.71 4.31 9.23
C CYS A 19 -3.77 3.16 8.24
N SER A 20 -4.87 3.00 7.51
CA SER A 20 -5.04 1.96 6.50
C SER A 20 -5.14 2.60 5.15
N ASN A 21 -4.18 2.28 4.29
CA ASN A 21 -4.19 2.71 2.91
C ASN A 21 -4.29 4.26 2.72
N GLY A 22 -3.48 5.02 3.47
CA GLY A 22 -3.46 6.47 3.34
C GLY A 22 -4.57 7.21 4.10
N LEU A 23 -5.46 6.49 4.79
CA LEU A 23 -6.60 7.03 5.53
C LEU A 23 -6.74 6.41 6.91
N CYS A 24 -7.15 7.22 7.89
CA CYS A 24 -7.45 6.72 9.22
C CYS A 24 -8.77 5.94 9.18
N CYS A 25 -8.67 4.63 9.38
CA CYS A 25 -9.81 3.73 9.43
C CYS A 25 -9.98 3.21 10.86
N GLN A 26 -11.22 2.98 11.27
CA GLN A 26 -11.49 2.37 12.57
C GLN A 26 -10.87 0.98 12.63
N THR A 27 -10.18 0.65 13.73
CA THR A 27 -9.56 -0.67 13.90
C THR A 27 -10.64 -1.72 14.13
N THR A 28 -10.69 -2.70 13.23
CA THR A 28 -11.59 -3.84 13.14
C THR A 28 -10.89 -5.19 13.34
N ASN A 29 -9.55 -5.19 13.48
CA ASN A 29 -8.67 -6.36 13.53
C ASN A 29 -8.63 -7.20 12.25
N ASN A 30 -9.28 -6.74 11.17
CA ASN A 30 -9.29 -7.40 9.86
C ASN A 30 -8.57 -6.56 8.79
N GLU A 31 -7.90 -5.47 9.18
CA GLU A 31 -7.17 -4.57 8.27
C GLU A 31 -6.10 -5.31 7.47
N TRP A 32 -5.48 -6.31 8.11
CA TRP A 32 -4.46 -7.15 7.49
C TRP A 32 -4.97 -7.77 6.19
N GLN A 33 -6.26 -8.10 6.04
CA GLN A 33 -6.81 -8.71 4.82
C GLN A 33 -6.74 -7.79 3.58
N PHE A 34 -6.59 -6.48 3.79
CA PHE A 34 -6.63 -5.49 2.72
C PHE A 34 -5.46 -4.49 2.77
N ALA A 35 -4.49 -4.70 3.65
CA ALA A 35 -3.39 -3.77 3.89
C ALA A 35 -2.48 -3.57 2.67
N CYS A 36 -2.30 -4.60 1.83
CA CYS A 36 -1.41 -4.56 0.67
C CYS A 36 -2.17 -4.16 -0.60
N GLY A 37 -2.77 -2.97 -0.60
CA GLY A 37 -3.60 -2.47 -1.71
C GLY A 37 -4.88 -3.29 -1.93
N GLY A 38 -5.43 -3.89 -0.88
CA GLY A 38 -6.56 -4.81 -0.95
C GLY A 38 -6.17 -6.28 -1.05
N LEU A 39 -4.90 -6.62 -0.84
CA LEU A 39 -4.45 -8.00 -0.58
C LEU A 39 -4.13 -8.17 0.91
N ALA A 40 -4.13 -9.43 1.34
CA ALA A 40 -3.76 -9.80 2.70
C ALA A 40 -2.28 -9.52 2.95
N ALA A 41 -1.99 -8.95 4.12
CA ALA A 41 -0.66 -8.79 4.64
C ALA A 41 -0.02 -10.15 4.88
N ILE A 42 1.29 -10.21 4.64
CA ILE A 42 2.09 -11.41 4.83
C ILE A 42 2.38 -11.60 6.32
N ALA A 43 2.65 -10.50 7.01
CA ALA A 43 2.93 -10.45 8.43
C ALA A 43 2.66 -9.02 8.97
N SER A 44 2.73 -8.84 10.28
CA SER A 44 2.90 -7.51 10.89
C SER A 44 4.38 -7.12 10.87
N CYS A 45 4.67 -5.82 10.81
CA CYS A 45 6.05 -5.38 10.90
C CYS A 45 6.59 -5.55 12.33
N THR A 46 7.88 -5.85 12.43
CA THR A 46 8.62 -5.88 13.68
C THR A 46 9.68 -4.78 13.61
N ASN A 47 9.61 -3.77 14.47
CA ASN A 47 10.52 -2.60 14.46
C ASN A 47 10.58 -1.87 13.10
N ASN A 48 9.43 -1.64 12.44
CA ASN A 48 9.33 -1.07 11.08
C ASN A 48 10.05 -1.89 9.99
N GLN A 49 10.35 -3.15 10.28
CA GLN A 49 10.99 -4.07 9.35
C GLN A 49 10.11 -5.30 9.11
N CYS A 50 10.27 -5.87 7.93
CA CYS A 50 9.64 -7.11 7.52
C CYS A 50 10.72 -8.10 7.10
N GLN A 51 10.33 -9.37 6.91
CA GLN A 51 11.27 -10.37 6.38
C GLN A 51 11.87 -9.89 5.04
N GLN A 52 13.06 -10.38 4.73
CA GLN A 52 13.90 -9.84 3.66
C GLN A 52 13.13 -9.77 2.33
N GLY A 53 13.05 -8.55 1.78
CA GLY A 53 12.33 -8.27 0.53
C GLY A 53 10.91 -7.75 0.71
N PHE A 54 10.32 -7.75 1.91
CA PHE A 54 9.00 -7.16 2.13
C PHE A 54 9.11 -5.73 2.65
N SER A 55 8.12 -4.91 2.29
CA SER A 55 8.03 -3.52 2.73
C SER A 55 7.05 -3.41 3.88
N CYS A 56 7.47 -2.73 4.94
CA CYS A 56 6.56 -2.36 6.02
C CYS A 56 5.72 -1.16 5.59
N THR A 57 4.41 -1.35 5.55
CA THR A 57 3.46 -0.27 5.29
C THR A 57 3.29 0.63 6.52
N PRO A 58 2.83 1.88 6.34
CA PRO A 58 2.44 2.76 7.44
C PRO A 58 1.43 2.17 8.43
N SER A 59 0.68 1.17 7.98
CA SER A 59 -0.31 0.40 8.74
C SER A 59 0.30 -0.66 9.65
N ASN A 60 1.64 -0.76 9.72
CA ASN A 60 2.38 -1.78 10.45
C ASN A 60 2.17 -3.21 9.92
N TYR A 61 1.95 -3.33 8.60
CA TYR A 61 1.80 -4.61 7.90
C TYR A 61 2.87 -4.79 6.81
N CYS A 62 3.36 -6.02 6.68
CA CYS A 62 4.32 -6.44 5.69
C CYS A 62 3.65 -6.83 4.38
N CYS A 63 4.07 -6.16 3.32
CA CYS A 63 3.57 -6.36 1.96
C CYS A 63 4.74 -6.61 1.00
N GLU A 64 4.48 -7.25 -0.13
CA GLU A 64 5.44 -7.35 -1.24
C GLU A 64 5.84 -5.98 -1.76
N CYS A 65 4.92 -5.02 -1.69
CA CYS A 65 5.10 -3.69 -2.22
C CYS A 65 4.88 -2.63 -1.14
N PRO A 66 5.62 -1.51 -1.17
CA PRO A 66 5.48 -0.45 -0.18
C PRO A 66 4.10 0.22 -0.23
N VAL A 67 3.49 0.26 -1.41
CA VAL A 67 2.12 0.77 -1.63
C VAL A 67 1.47 -0.06 -2.73
N GLY A 68 0.17 -0.33 -2.58
CA GLY A 68 -0.63 -1.04 -3.57
C GLY A 68 -0.42 -2.56 -3.58
N ARG A 69 -0.97 -3.19 -4.61
CA ARG A 69 -0.87 -4.64 -4.87
C ARG A 69 0.38 -4.94 -5.68
N SER A 70 0.96 -6.12 -5.43
CA SER A 70 1.91 -6.71 -6.37
C SER A 70 1.17 -7.36 -7.54
N SER A 71 1.78 -7.41 -8.71
CA SER A 71 1.32 -8.25 -9.83
C SER A 71 2.00 -9.62 -9.88
N GLY A 72 2.67 -10.01 -8.79
CA GLY A 72 3.49 -11.22 -8.72
C GLY A 72 5.00 -10.95 -8.86
N ARG A 73 5.77 -12.00 -9.13
CA ARG A 73 7.23 -11.93 -9.29
C ARG A 73 7.62 -11.34 -10.63
N CYS A 74 8.78 -10.68 -10.67
CA CYS A 74 9.37 -10.21 -11.91
C CYS A 74 9.75 -11.38 -12.81
N ASN A 75 9.48 -11.23 -14.11
CA ASN A 75 9.91 -12.18 -15.12
C ASN A 75 11.16 -11.62 -15.83
N ASN A 76 12.37 -12.03 -15.44
CA ASN A 76 13.63 -11.47 -15.93
C ASN A 76 13.70 -9.92 -15.87
N GLY A 77 13.23 -9.35 -14.76
CA GLY A 77 13.19 -7.88 -14.57
C GLY A 77 12.03 -7.19 -15.29
N VAL A 78 11.21 -7.92 -16.04
CA VAL A 78 10.04 -7.41 -16.75
C VAL A 78 8.79 -7.58 -15.88
N CYS A 79 7.97 -6.53 -15.85
CA CYS A 79 6.69 -6.48 -15.17
C CYS A 79 5.61 -5.97 -16.14
N PRO A 80 4.33 -6.29 -15.90
CA PRO A 80 3.23 -5.75 -16.70
C PRO A 80 3.16 -4.22 -16.63
N SER A 81 2.53 -3.60 -17.62
CA SER A 81 2.40 -2.14 -17.70
C SER A 81 1.84 -1.53 -16.42
N GLY A 82 2.50 -0.49 -15.91
CA GLY A 82 2.15 0.16 -14.65
C GLY A 82 2.77 -0.48 -13.40
N PHE A 83 3.60 -1.51 -13.57
CA PHE A 83 4.38 -2.12 -12.50
C PHE A 83 5.87 -2.05 -12.81
N THR A 84 6.67 -1.99 -11.76
CA THR A 84 8.12 -1.91 -11.81
C THR A 84 8.70 -3.00 -10.95
N CYS A 85 9.69 -3.71 -11.48
CA CYS A 85 10.38 -4.74 -10.73
C CYS A 85 11.19 -4.10 -9.60
N GLN A 86 10.85 -4.45 -8.37
CA GLN A 86 11.57 -4.00 -7.18
C GLN A 86 12.73 -4.95 -6.88
N ALA A 87 13.69 -4.49 -6.06
CA ALA A 87 14.87 -5.27 -5.69
C ALA A 87 14.55 -6.60 -4.98
N ASN A 88 13.35 -6.73 -4.42
CA ASN A 88 12.83 -7.96 -3.83
C ASN A 88 12.34 -9.00 -4.85
N GLY A 89 12.38 -8.68 -6.15
CA GLY A 89 11.92 -9.56 -7.22
C GLY A 89 10.40 -9.58 -7.41
N TYR A 90 9.67 -8.62 -6.84
CA TYR A 90 8.23 -8.46 -7.06
C TYR A 90 7.92 -7.25 -7.95
N CYS A 91 6.89 -7.40 -8.77
CA CYS A 91 6.34 -6.33 -9.59
C CYS A 91 5.41 -5.48 -8.75
N CYS A 92 5.87 -4.29 -8.39
CA CYS A 92 5.11 -3.34 -7.59
C CYS A 92 4.59 -2.20 -8.45
N ALA A 93 3.33 -1.83 -8.20
CA ALA A 93 2.72 -0.73 -8.92
C ALA A 93 3.50 0.56 -8.69
N SER A 94 3.70 1.34 -9.75
CA SER A 94 4.41 2.61 -9.69
C SER A 94 3.67 3.66 -10.51
N CYS A 95 3.70 4.91 -10.03
CA CYS A 95 3.11 6.01 -10.79
C CYS A 95 3.95 6.31 -12.05
N PRO A 96 3.35 6.93 -13.07
CA PRO A 96 4.08 7.40 -14.24
C PRO A 96 5.29 8.25 -13.81
N GLY A 97 6.45 7.99 -14.40
CA GLY A 97 7.70 8.66 -14.03
C GLY A 97 8.34 8.17 -12.72
N ASN A 98 7.98 6.97 -12.24
CA ASN A 98 8.49 6.41 -10.97
C ASN A 98 8.21 7.28 -9.73
N VAL A 99 7.12 8.05 -9.78
CA VAL A 99 6.71 8.89 -8.65
C VAL A 99 6.14 8.01 -7.54
N THR A 100 6.43 8.37 -6.29
CA THR A 100 5.85 7.68 -5.13
C THR A 100 4.34 7.89 -5.11
N PRO A 101 3.53 6.81 -5.08
CA PRO A 101 2.09 6.94 -4.99
C PRO A 101 1.66 7.60 -3.67
N TYR A 102 0.56 8.35 -3.74
CA TYR A 102 -0.04 9.04 -2.60
C TYR A 102 -0.72 8.09 -1.60
N GLY A 103 -0.89 6.83 -2.00
CA GLY A 103 -1.58 5.80 -1.26
C GLY A 103 -2.11 4.75 -2.23
N ALA A 104 -3.01 3.89 -1.77
CA ALA A 104 -3.74 2.96 -2.60
C ALA A 104 -5.21 3.39 -2.76
N CYS A 105 -5.86 2.98 -3.84
CA CYS A 105 -7.22 3.43 -4.13
C CYS A 105 -8.23 2.77 -3.20
N ARG A 106 -9.36 3.46 -3.07
CA ARG A 106 -10.50 2.98 -2.31
C ARG A 106 -11.72 2.99 -3.20
N ASN A 107 -12.28 1.81 -3.49
CA ASN A 107 -13.39 1.65 -4.43
C ASN A 107 -13.14 2.34 -5.79
N GLY A 108 -11.91 2.24 -6.30
CA GLY A 108 -11.51 2.88 -7.56
C GLY A 108 -11.29 4.39 -7.49
N ALA A 109 -11.44 5.02 -6.31
CA ALA A 109 -11.25 6.45 -6.11
C ALA A 109 -9.98 6.76 -5.30
N CYS A 110 -9.43 7.93 -5.57
CA CYS A 110 -8.28 8.51 -4.88
C CYS A 110 -8.62 9.95 -4.48
N GLY A 111 -8.14 10.40 -3.32
CA GLY A 111 -8.43 11.75 -2.82
C GLY A 111 -7.46 12.79 -3.38
N GLY A 112 -7.92 14.05 -3.52
CA GLY A 112 -7.07 15.21 -3.78
C GLY A 112 -6.52 15.29 -5.20
N GLY A 113 -7.36 15.01 -6.19
CA GLY A 113 -7.02 15.10 -7.62
C GLY A 113 -6.23 13.91 -8.16
N ALA A 114 -5.81 12.97 -7.30
CA ALA A 114 -5.15 11.74 -7.74
C ALA A 114 -6.15 10.80 -8.44
N THR A 115 -5.63 10.05 -9.42
CA THR A 115 -6.35 9.03 -10.17
C THR A 115 -5.88 7.64 -9.74
N CYS A 116 -6.82 6.70 -9.63
CA CYS A 116 -6.51 5.32 -9.36
C CYS A 116 -5.82 4.65 -10.57
N ARG A 117 -4.70 3.97 -10.34
CA ARG A 117 -3.93 3.27 -11.37
C ARG A 117 -3.74 1.79 -11.06
N ALA A 118 -3.02 1.10 -11.94
CA ALA A 118 -2.69 -0.32 -11.85
C ALA A 118 -2.15 -0.69 -10.47
N GLY A 119 -2.52 -1.87 -9.96
CA GLY A 119 -2.14 -2.31 -8.60
C GLY A 119 -2.77 -1.46 -7.49
N ASN A 120 -3.91 -0.83 -7.78
CA ASN A 120 -4.72 -0.13 -6.79
C ASN A 120 -3.94 1.02 -6.13
N ILE A 121 -3.12 1.78 -6.87
CA ILE A 121 -2.37 2.93 -6.33
C ILE A 121 -2.95 4.27 -6.76
N CYS A 122 -2.80 5.29 -5.91
CA CYS A 122 -3.20 6.67 -6.18
C CYS A 122 -2.02 7.48 -6.72
N CYS A 123 -2.15 7.95 -7.95
CA CYS A 123 -1.14 8.77 -8.63
C CYS A 123 -1.74 10.10 -9.06
N LEU A 124 -0.97 11.18 -9.02
CA LEU A 124 -1.35 12.42 -9.71
C LEU A 124 -1.20 12.27 -11.23
#